data_AF-A0A564YB77-F1
#
_entry.id   AF-A0A564YB77-F1
#
_cell.length_a   1.000
_cell.length_b   1.000
_cell.length_c   1.000
_cell.angle_alpha   90.00
_cell.angle_beta   90.00
_cell.angle_gamma   90.00
#
_symmetry.space_group_name_H-M   'P 1'
#
loop_
_entity.id
_entity.type
_entity.pdbx_description
1 polymer ?
#
loop_
_entity_poly.entity_id
_entity_poly.type
_entity_poly.pdbx_seq_one_letter_code
_entity_poly.pdbx_strand_id
1 'polypeptide(L)'
;MKTLRHRRKITTFLPLSIQSDGGNMKTMVDPPDPAGRIRLTMHYDVNTEILAVTIENAEGLIGVDKDGLSDPYVKLSVIDGFGHTVGDSKKTKPVKNDLNPQFNESFEFSVKSEVLDTCKLCVDVKNHVGVLQYGSQTRDLGSVVLNLKALKNGVAFTEWYWLHKCTD
;
A
#
# COMPACT_ATOMS: atom_id res chain seq x y z
N MET A 1 -15.52 29.76 -12.08
CA MET A 1 -15.78 28.87 -10.93
C MET A 1 -14.65 27.86 -10.85
N LYS A 2 -13.75 27.98 -9.86
CA LYS A 2 -12.59 27.09 -9.70
C LYS A 2 -12.93 26.05 -8.64
N THR A 3 -12.99 24.79 -9.04
CA THR A 3 -13.29 23.63 -8.17
C THR A 3 -12.14 23.42 -7.18
N LEU A 4 -12.43 23.58 -5.88
CA LEU A 4 -11.51 23.22 -4.79
C LEU A 4 -11.35 21.70 -4.78
N ARG A 5 -10.18 21.21 -5.19
CA ARG A 5 -9.76 19.85 -4.87
C ARG A 5 -9.43 19.80 -3.37
N HIS A 6 -10.24 19.06 -2.63
CA HIS A 6 -10.02 18.79 -1.21
C HIS A 6 -8.63 18.18 -1.03
N ARG A 7 -7.78 18.85 -0.24
CA ARG A 7 -6.51 18.29 0.23
C ARG A 7 -6.84 17.12 1.15
N ARG A 8 -6.59 15.90 0.70
CA ARG A 8 -6.68 14.69 1.52
C ARG A 8 -5.68 14.84 2.66
N LYS A 9 -6.16 14.79 3.92
CA LYS A 9 -5.29 14.73 5.09
C LYS A 9 -4.58 13.37 5.05
N ILE A 10 -3.28 13.38 4.75
CA ILE A 10 -2.47 12.17 4.73
C ILE A 10 -2.11 11.83 6.18
N THR A 11 -2.94 11.03 6.83
CA THR A 11 -2.64 10.44 8.14
C THR A 11 -1.52 9.42 7.93
N THR A 12 -0.32 9.76 8.43
CA THR A 12 0.83 8.85 8.42
C THR A 12 0.63 7.88 9.58
N PHE A 13 0.50 6.58 9.29
CA PHE A 13 0.51 5.56 10.34
C PHE A 13 1.94 5.04 10.48
N LEU A 14 2.50 5.17 11.68
CA LEU A 14 3.77 4.53 12.02
C LEU A 14 3.57 3.01 12.00
N PRO A 15 4.56 2.20 11.53
CA PRO A 15 4.57 0.80 11.89
C PRO A 15 4.59 0.72 13.42
N LEU A 16 3.57 0.10 14.00
CA LEU A 16 3.41 -0.10 15.44
C LEU A 16 4.39 -1.17 15.93
N SER A 17 5.68 -0.88 15.82
CA SER A 17 6.73 -1.69 16.41
C SER A 17 7.18 -1.06 17.72
N ILE A 18 6.82 -1.74 18.80
CA ILE A 18 7.46 -1.74 20.13
C ILE A 18 7.12 -0.54 21.03
N GLN A 19 6.09 -0.73 21.85
CA GLN A 19 6.08 -0.20 23.22
C GLN A 19 6.17 -1.41 24.17
N SER A 20 7.30 -1.55 24.85
CA SER A 20 7.52 -2.57 25.87
C SER A 20 6.74 -2.19 27.12
N ASP A 21 5.64 -2.87 27.36
CA ASP A 21 5.11 -3.05 28.72
C ASP A 21 4.95 -4.55 28.94
N GLY A 22 5.37 -5.02 30.11
CA GLY A 22 5.76 -6.40 30.36
C GLY A 22 4.68 -7.44 30.04
N GLY A 23 5.09 -8.54 29.40
CA GLY A 23 4.51 -9.85 29.66
C GLY A 23 3.29 -10.29 28.86
N ASN A 24 2.97 -9.73 27.69
CA ASN A 24 1.93 -10.32 26.83
C ASN A 24 2.32 -10.30 25.35
N MET A 25 2.23 -11.47 24.69
CA MET A 25 2.47 -11.64 23.26
C MET A 25 1.47 -10.75 22.51
N LYS A 26 1.95 -9.70 21.84
CA LYS A 26 1.10 -8.75 21.11
C LYS A 26 0.54 -9.41 19.87
N THR A 27 -0.66 -9.97 19.97
CA THR A 27 -1.54 -10.23 18.83
C THR A 27 -1.80 -8.91 18.11
N MET A 28 -1.55 -8.84 16.80
CA MET A 28 -2.10 -7.79 15.93
C MET A 28 -3.61 -7.74 16.21
N VAL A 29 -4.09 -6.70 16.89
CA VAL A 29 -5.53 -6.50 17.07
C VAL A 29 -6.05 -6.01 15.73
N ASP A 30 -6.95 -6.77 15.13
CA ASP A 30 -7.61 -6.40 13.88
C ASP A 30 -8.22 -5.00 14.03
N PRO A 31 -8.03 -4.09 13.05
CA PRO A 31 -8.71 -2.80 13.09
C PRO A 31 -10.23 -3.04 13.00
N PRO A 32 -11.06 -2.14 13.56
CA PRO A 32 -12.51 -2.34 13.67
C PRO A 32 -13.26 -2.50 12.33
N ASP A 33 -12.62 -2.23 11.19
CA ASP A 33 -13.17 -2.45 9.86
C ASP A 33 -12.01 -2.65 8.83
N PRO A 34 -11.34 -3.82 8.84
CA PRO A 34 -10.20 -4.06 7.97
C PRO A 34 -10.67 -4.25 6.51
N ALA A 35 -9.97 -3.64 5.57
CA ALA A 35 -10.18 -3.87 4.13
C ALA A 35 -9.31 -5.02 3.59
N GLY A 36 -8.91 -5.93 4.48
CA GLY A 36 -7.87 -6.93 4.28
C GLY A 36 -6.48 -6.44 4.73
N ARG A 37 -5.46 -7.24 4.43
CA ARG A 37 -4.06 -6.94 4.71
C ARG A 37 -3.16 -7.31 3.53
N ILE A 38 -2.01 -6.66 3.43
CA ILE A 38 -1.02 -6.88 2.37
C ILE A 38 0.36 -7.14 2.97
N ARG A 39 1.10 -8.07 2.38
CA ARG A 39 2.47 -8.42 2.77
C ARG A 39 3.46 -7.88 1.77
N LEU A 40 4.43 -7.11 2.26
CA LEU A 40 5.41 -6.41 1.43
C LEU A 40 6.81 -6.63 2.00
N THR A 41 7.78 -6.79 1.10
CA THR A 41 9.20 -6.69 1.40
C THR A 41 9.73 -5.36 0.86
N MET A 42 10.38 -4.56 1.70
CA MET A 42 10.96 -3.26 1.30
C MET A 42 12.44 -3.19 1.65
N HIS A 43 13.23 -2.63 0.74
CA HIS A 43 14.66 -2.41 0.91
C HIS A 43 15.07 -1.10 0.22
N TYR A 44 15.93 -0.30 0.85
CA TYR A 44 16.48 0.90 0.23
C TYR A 44 18.00 0.82 0.22
N ASP A 45 18.59 0.89 -0.97
CA ASP A 45 20.03 1.02 -1.14
C ASP A 45 20.40 2.50 -1.25
N VAL A 46 21.14 2.99 -0.25
CA VAL A 46 21.58 4.39 -0.17
C VAL A 46 22.64 4.71 -1.22
N ASN A 47 23.43 3.73 -1.66
CA ASN A 47 24.51 3.95 -2.63
C ASN A 47 23.96 4.12 -4.05
N THR A 48 22.93 3.32 -4.39
CA THR A 48 22.28 3.40 -5.70
C THR A 48 21.05 4.32 -5.71
N GLU A 49 20.59 4.76 -4.52
CA GLU A 49 19.37 5.54 -4.32
C GLU A 49 18.11 4.85 -4.87
N ILE A 50 18.05 3.51 -4.69
CA ILE A 50 16.95 2.67 -5.18
C ILE A 50 16.14 2.13 -4.01
N LEU A 51 14.83 2.39 -4.04
CA LEU A 51 13.83 1.72 -3.22
C LEU A 51 13.29 0.49 -3.98
N ALA A 52 13.59 -0.70 -3.51
CA ALA A 52 13.00 -1.94 -3.97
C ALA A 52 11.78 -2.31 -3.10
N VAL A 53 10.64 -2.58 -3.74
CA VAL A 53 9.40 -3.01 -3.10
C VAL A 53 8.93 -4.29 -3.78
N THR A 54 8.84 -5.37 -3.01
CA THR A 54 8.25 -6.64 -3.46
C THR A 54 6.89 -6.80 -2.82
N ILE A 55 5.89 -7.05 -3.65
CA ILE A 55 4.53 -7.36 -3.22
C ILE A 55 4.39 -8.87 -3.25
N GLU A 56 4.25 -9.48 -2.07
CA GLU A 56 4.13 -10.94 -1.96
C GLU A 56 2.67 -11.35 -2.19
N ASN A 57 1.80 -11.02 -1.23
CA ASN A 57 0.40 -11.41 -1.28
C ASN A 57 -0.49 -10.46 -0.48
N ALA A 58 -1.80 -10.56 -0.68
CA ALA A 58 -2.82 -9.96 0.18
C ALA A 58 -3.75 -11.04 0.71
N GLU A 59 -4.43 -10.74 1.82
CA GLU A 59 -5.36 -11.66 2.48
C GLU A 59 -6.59 -10.92 3.01
N GLY A 60 -7.74 -11.58 2.95
CA GLY A 60 -9.00 -11.07 3.49
C GLY A 60 -9.52 -9.81 2.78
N LEU A 61 -9.28 -9.69 1.47
CA LEU A 61 -9.84 -8.60 0.67
C LEU A 61 -11.37 -8.69 0.60
N ILE A 62 -12.03 -7.55 0.38
CA ILE A 62 -13.49 -7.47 0.24
C ILE A 62 -13.87 -7.88 -1.18
N GLY A 63 -14.83 -8.80 -1.31
CA GLY A 63 -15.46 -9.12 -2.60
C GLY A 63 -16.45 -8.04 -3.00
N VAL A 64 -16.14 -7.31 -4.08
CA VAL A 64 -17.02 -6.24 -4.60
C VAL A 64 -17.76 -6.62 -5.88
N ASP A 65 -17.35 -7.69 -6.58
CA ASP A 65 -18.02 -8.12 -7.81
C ASP A 65 -19.27 -8.97 -7.55
N LYS A 66 -20.09 -9.20 -8.59
CA LYS A 66 -21.40 -9.86 -8.47
C LYS A 66 -21.33 -11.30 -7.97
N ASP A 67 -20.20 -11.96 -8.17
CA ASP A 67 -19.89 -13.29 -7.69
C ASP A 67 -19.39 -13.31 -6.24
N GLY A 68 -19.26 -12.15 -5.60
CA GLY A 68 -18.71 -12.00 -4.27
C GLY A 68 -17.19 -12.10 -4.23
N LEU A 69 -16.51 -12.02 -5.38
CA LEU A 69 -15.06 -12.05 -5.51
C LEU A 69 -14.55 -10.69 -6.03
N SER A 70 -13.27 -10.63 -6.37
CA SER A 70 -12.63 -9.46 -6.99
C SER A 70 -11.45 -9.91 -7.84
N ASP A 71 -11.06 -9.06 -8.80
CA ASP A 71 -9.85 -9.19 -9.60
C ASP A 71 -8.76 -8.22 -9.07
N PRO A 72 -8.17 -8.45 -7.88
CA PRO A 72 -7.28 -7.49 -7.25
C PRO A 72 -5.97 -7.28 -8.02
N TYR A 73 -5.54 -6.03 -8.06
CA TYR A 73 -4.17 -5.62 -8.40
C TYR A 73 -3.71 -4.53 -7.43
N VAL A 74 -2.40 -4.36 -7.30
CA VAL A 74 -1.81 -3.34 -6.45
C VAL A 74 -1.20 -2.24 -7.30
N LYS A 75 -1.44 -0.99 -6.91
CA LYS A 75 -0.78 0.20 -7.46
C LYS A 75 0.13 0.79 -6.38
N LEU A 76 1.39 1.02 -6.76
CA LEU A 76 2.41 1.67 -5.95
C LEU A 76 2.68 3.09 -6.46
N SER A 77 2.77 4.04 -5.54
CA SER A 77 3.24 5.40 -5.85
C SER A 77 4.05 5.94 -4.68
N VAL A 78 5.24 6.48 -4.96
CA VAL A 78 6.03 7.22 -3.98
C VAL A 78 5.63 8.68 -4.02
N ILE A 79 5.32 9.26 -2.87
CA ILE A 79 4.92 10.66 -2.71
C ILE A 79 5.97 11.38 -1.87
N ASP A 80 6.46 12.53 -2.34
CA ASP A 80 7.42 13.35 -1.60
C ASP A 80 6.78 14.17 -0.46
N GLY A 81 7.60 14.87 0.31
CA GLY A 81 7.13 15.75 1.40
C GLY A 81 6.24 16.92 0.94
N PHE A 82 6.21 17.24 -0.35
CA PHE A 82 5.37 18.28 -0.95
C PHE A 82 4.06 17.73 -1.53
N GLY A 83 3.89 16.40 -1.53
CA GLY A 83 2.71 15.74 -2.07
C GLY A 83 2.79 15.44 -3.57
N HIS A 84 3.96 15.55 -4.18
CA HIS A 84 4.17 15.18 -5.58
C HIS A 84 4.58 13.72 -5.71
N THR A 85 4.13 13.08 -6.79
CA THR A 85 4.56 11.73 -7.12
C THR A 85 6.01 11.74 -7.58
N VAL A 86 6.85 10.91 -6.97
CA VAL A 86 8.24 10.68 -7.36
C VAL A 86 8.26 9.58 -8.42
N GLY A 87 8.60 9.96 -9.65
CA GLY A 87 8.60 9.05 -10.79
C GLY A 87 7.21 8.55 -11.19
N ASP A 88 7.16 7.45 -11.93
CA ASP A 88 5.92 6.84 -12.39
C ASP A 88 5.31 5.89 -11.35
N SER A 89 3.99 5.88 -11.27
CA SER A 89 3.29 4.84 -10.51
C SER A 89 3.47 3.48 -11.17
N LYS A 90 3.69 2.44 -10.37
CA LYS A 90 3.84 1.06 -10.84
C LYS A 90 2.66 0.22 -10.38
N LYS A 91 2.36 -0.87 -11.08
CA LYS A 91 1.24 -1.75 -10.72
C LYS A 91 1.53 -3.20 -11.05
N THR A 92 0.95 -4.10 -10.27
CA THR A 92 0.94 -5.54 -10.55
C THR A 92 -0.02 -5.87 -11.69
N LYS A 93 0.06 -7.11 -12.17
CA LYS A 93 -1.02 -7.72 -12.92
C LYS A 93 -2.21 -8.00 -12.00
N PRO A 94 -3.45 -7.95 -12.52
CA PRO A 94 -4.60 -8.40 -11.77
C PRO A 94 -4.59 -9.92 -11.62
N VAL A 95 -4.87 -10.40 -10.41
CA VAL A 95 -5.18 -11.81 -10.12
C VAL A 95 -6.69 -11.94 -10.20
N LYS A 96 -7.20 -12.97 -10.89
CA LYS A 96 -8.64 -13.08 -11.14
C LYS A 96 -9.38 -13.78 -10.00
N ASN A 97 -10.54 -13.25 -9.63
CA ASN A 97 -11.51 -13.88 -8.73
C ASN A 97 -10.88 -14.43 -7.44
N ASP A 98 -10.04 -13.64 -6.78
CA ASP A 98 -9.29 -14.08 -5.60
C ASP A 98 -9.24 -12.99 -4.52
N LEU A 99 -9.65 -13.33 -3.30
CA LEU A 99 -9.59 -12.42 -2.14
C LEU A 99 -8.31 -12.60 -1.32
N ASN A 100 -7.46 -13.57 -1.69
CA ASN A 100 -6.16 -13.84 -1.09
C ASN A 100 -5.05 -13.94 -2.16
N PRO A 101 -4.94 -12.94 -3.05
CA PRO A 101 -4.09 -13.02 -4.24
C PRO A 101 -2.61 -13.14 -3.89
N GLN A 102 -1.91 -13.96 -4.68
CA GLN A 102 -0.45 -14.05 -4.71
C GLN A 102 0.07 -13.22 -5.89
N PHE A 103 0.82 -12.15 -5.60
CA PHE A 103 1.38 -11.27 -6.62
C PHE A 103 2.81 -11.67 -6.98
N ASN A 104 3.69 -11.74 -5.97
CA ASN A 104 5.12 -12.02 -6.12
C ASN A 104 5.80 -11.15 -7.20
N GLU A 105 5.49 -9.85 -7.20
CA GLU A 105 6.04 -8.86 -8.15
C GLU A 105 6.91 -7.83 -7.44
N SER A 106 8.08 -7.53 -8.03
CA SER A 106 9.05 -6.56 -7.49
C SER A 106 9.15 -5.31 -8.36
N PHE A 107 9.26 -4.15 -7.70
CA PHE A 107 9.31 -2.84 -8.32
C PHE A 107 10.39 -1.97 -7.70
N GLU A 108 11.06 -1.18 -8.53
CA GLU A 108 12.11 -0.25 -8.08
C GLU A 108 11.71 1.21 -8.28
N PHE A 109 12.07 2.09 -7.35
CA PHE A 109 11.88 3.53 -7.48
C PHE A 109 13.19 4.25 -7.21
N SER A 110 13.59 5.16 -8.10
CA SER A 110 14.73 6.06 -7.87
C SER A 110 14.30 7.18 -6.92
N VAL A 111 14.72 7.10 -5.66
CA VAL A 111 14.35 8.07 -4.61
C VAL A 111 15.63 8.62 -4.01
N LYS A 112 15.83 9.93 -4.11
CA LYS A 112 17.02 10.60 -3.56
C LYS A 112 17.09 10.43 -2.05
N SER A 113 18.28 10.11 -1.56
CA SER A 113 18.55 9.86 -0.14
C SER A 113 18.25 11.07 0.76
N GLU A 114 18.36 12.27 0.20
CA GLU A 114 18.04 13.55 0.83
C GLU A 114 16.55 13.72 1.17
N VAL A 115 15.66 13.16 0.34
CA VAL A 115 14.20 13.35 0.49
C VAL A 115 13.48 12.15 1.10
N LEU A 116 14.14 10.98 1.15
CA LEU A 116 13.59 9.70 1.61
C LEU A 116 12.83 9.82 2.94
N ASP A 117 13.36 10.59 3.90
CA ASP A 117 12.80 10.74 5.25
C ASP A 117 11.41 11.43 5.26
N THR A 118 11.11 12.19 4.21
CA THR A 118 9.82 12.86 4.02
C THR A 118 8.90 12.10 3.07
N CYS A 119 9.44 11.15 2.32
CA CYS A 119 8.69 10.38 1.35
C CYS A 119 7.79 9.34 2.01
N LYS A 120 6.69 9.04 1.31
CA LYS A 120 5.73 8.01 1.67
C LYS A 120 5.52 7.09 0.48
N LEU A 121 5.39 5.79 0.75
CA LEU A 121 4.89 4.82 -0.22
C LEU A 121 3.39 4.65 -0.02
N CYS A 122 2.60 5.02 -1.02
CA CYS A 122 1.19 4.67 -1.07
C CYS A 122 1.05 3.32 -1.78
N VAL A 123 0.31 2.43 -1.14
CA VAL A 123 -0.02 1.09 -1.63
C VAL A 123 -1.53 1.01 -1.72
N ASP A 124 -2.05 1.02 -2.95
CA ASP A 124 -3.49 0.93 -3.21
C ASP A 124 -3.82 -0.44 -3.80
N VAL A 125 -4.66 -1.21 -3.12
CA VAL A 125 -5.25 -2.44 -3.64
C VAL A 125 -6.56 -2.08 -4.34
N LYS A 126 -6.70 -2.50 -5.59
CA LYS A 126 -7.80 -2.10 -6.46
C LYS A 126 -8.40 -3.30 -7.18
N ASN A 127 -9.68 -3.23 -7.49
CA ASN A 127 -10.36 -4.21 -8.32
C ASN A 127 -10.20 -3.86 -9.81
N HIS A 128 -9.84 -4.85 -10.63
CA HIS A 128 -9.82 -4.70 -12.08
C HIS A 128 -11.21 -4.84 -12.67
N VAL A 129 -11.79 -3.70 -13.05
CA VAL A 129 -13.13 -3.66 -13.65
C VAL A 129 -13.00 -3.54 -15.17
N GLY A 130 -13.44 -4.58 -15.89
CA GLY A 130 -13.51 -4.57 -17.36
C GLY A 130 -14.40 -3.45 -17.92
N VAL A 131 -14.20 -3.08 -19.19
CA VAL A 131 -14.86 -1.93 -19.84
C VAL A 131 -16.39 -1.95 -19.70
N LEU A 132 -17.00 -3.14 -19.74
CA LEU A 132 -18.45 -3.31 -19.65
C LEU A 132 -19.01 -3.03 -18.24
N GLN A 133 -18.16 -3.04 -17.21
CA GLN A 133 -18.57 -2.97 -15.80
C GLN A 133 -18.19 -1.62 -15.14
N TYR A 134 -17.66 -0.67 -15.94
CA TYR A 134 -17.00 0.56 -15.50
C TYR A 134 -17.86 1.47 -14.60
N GLY A 135 -19.19 1.41 -14.71
CA GLY A 135 -20.12 2.31 -13.99
C GLY A 135 -20.74 1.74 -12.71
N SER A 136 -20.53 0.46 -12.39
CA SER A 136 -21.28 -0.22 -11.32
C SER A 136 -20.43 -0.76 -10.17
N GLN A 137 -19.11 -0.91 -10.35
CA GLN A 137 -18.27 -1.61 -9.38
C GLN A 137 -17.26 -0.70 -8.70
N THR A 138 -17.11 -0.89 -7.39
CA THR A 138 -16.09 -0.24 -6.58
C THR A 138 -14.71 -0.69 -7.04
N ARG A 139 -13.83 0.27 -7.30
CA ARG A 139 -12.47 0.01 -7.79
C ARG A 139 -11.43 -0.05 -6.70
N ASP A 140 -11.72 0.52 -5.55
CA ASP A 140 -10.77 0.61 -4.44
C ASP A 140 -11.13 -0.45 -3.41
N LEU A 141 -10.20 -1.39 -3.19
CA LEU A 141 -10.35 -2.47 -2.21
C LEU A 141 -9.71 -2.11 -0.88
N GLY A 142 -8.75 -1.19 -0.87
CA GLY A 142 -8.15 -0.65 0.34
C GLY A 142 -6.78 -0.03 0.06
N SER A 143 -6.30 0.79 1.00
CA SER A 143 -5.01 1.46 0.86
C SER A 143 -4.24 1.48 2.18
N VAL A 144 -2.92 1.52 2.08
CA VAL A 144 -2.02 1.82 3.20
C VAL A 144 -0.93 2.78 2.75
N VAL A 145 -0.50 3.66 3.67
CA VAL A 145 0.55 4.65 3.43
C VAL A 145 1.69 4.42 4.40
N LEU A 146 2.87 4.11 3.89
CA LEU A 146 4.05 3.75 4.66
C LEU A 146 5.09 4.87 4.61
N ASN A 147 5.68 5.21 5.75
CA ASN A 147 6.78 6.16 5.80
C ASN A 147 8.11 5.45 5.47
N LEU A 148 8.94 6.07 4.62
CA LEU A 148 10.17 5.46 4.11
C LEU A 148 11.43 5.75 4.95
N LYS A 149 11.33 6.59 5.98
CA LYS A 149 12.45 6.97 6.86
C LYS A 149 13.16 5.77 7.50
N ALA A 150 12.39 4.75 7.88
CA ALA A 150 12.93 3.57 8.56
C ALA A 150 13.89 2.75 7.66
N LEU A 151 13.76 2.84 6.33
CA LEU A 151 14.56 2.08 5.37
C LEU A 151 15.97 2.64 5.19
N LYS A 152 16.26 3.83 5.69
CA LYS A 152 17.57 4.49 5.56
C LYS A 152 18.70 3.72 6.25
N ASN A 153 18.38 2.80 7.15
CA ASN A 153 19.33 1.89 7.78
C ASN A 153 19.84 0.78 6.83
N GLY A 154 19.28 0.66 5.62
CA GLY A 154 19.64 -0.37 4.63
C GLY A 154 19.15 -1.78 4.98
N VAL A 155 18.37 -1.94 6.04
CA VAL A 155 17.84 -3.25 6.44
C VAL A 155 16.55 -3.51 5.67
N ALA A 156 16.54 -4.60 4.90
CA ALA A 156 15.32 -5.09 4.29
C ALA A 156 14.39 -5.66 5.37
N PHE A 157 13.08 -5.40 5.26
CA PHE A 157 12.10 -6.03 6.13
C PHE A 157 10.85 -6.44 5.36
N THR A 158 10.25 -7.54 5.84
CA THR A 158 9.04 -8.17 5.28
C THR A 158 7.96 -8.16 6.34
N GLU A 159 6.88 -7.44 6.12
CA GLU A 159 5.85 -7.23 7.13
C GLU A 159 4.44 -7.21 6.53
N TRP A 160 3.46 -7.47 7.42
CA TRP A 160 2.04 -7.34 7.11
C TRP A 160 1.53 -5.94 7.45
N TYR A 161 0.72 -5.39 6.55
CA TYR A 161 0.08 -4.09 6.72
C TYR A 161 -1.43 -4.21 6.55
N TRP A 162 -2.18 -3.68 7.50
CA TRP A 162 -3.62 -3.54 7.36
C TRP A 162 -3.96 -2.54 6.26
N LEU A 163 -4.95 -2.89 5.44
CA LEU A 163 -5.54 -2.00 4.46
C LEU A 163 -6.69 -1.25 5.11
N HIS A 164 -6.73 0.05 4.86
CA HIS A 164 -7.83 0.91 5.26
C HIS A 164 -8.76 1.17 4.07
N LYS A 165 -10.07 1.21 4.31
CA LYS A 165 -11.02 1.63 3.29
C LYS A 165 -10.70 3.07 2.89
N CYS A 166 -10.77 3.35 1.58
CA CYS A 166 -10.70 4.72 1.10
C CYS A 166 -12.02 5.41 1.51
N THR A 167 -12.01 6.15 2.62
CA THR A 167 -13.18 6.95 3.03
C THR A 167 -13.44 8.03 1.99
N ASP A 168 -14.67 8.09 1.48
CA ASP A 168 -15.18 9.11 0.56
C ASP A 168 -15.03 10.55 1.07
#